data_AF-A0A6N8I5R2-F1
#
_entry.id   AF-A0A6N8I5R2-F1
#
_cell.length_a   1.000
_cell.length_b   1.000
_cell.length_c   1.000
_cell.angle_alpha   90.00
_cell.angle_beta   90.00
_cell.angle_gamma   90.00
#
_symmetry.space_group_name_H-M   'P 1'
#
loop_
_entity.id
_entity.type
_entity.pdbx_description
1 polymer ?
#
loop_
_entity_poly.entity_id
_entity_poly.type
_entity_poly.pdbx_seq_one_letter_code
_entity_poly.pdbx_strand_id
1 'polypeptide(L)' 'MTVEEMKRMDRRILTVQDPFGSGLPVVRRIFEEVAVKKQVAVTDVVRQYMNWKWSKS' A
#
# COMPACT_ATOMS: atom_id res chain seq x y z
N MET A 1 5.47 2.51 9.08
CA MET A 1 6.27 2.23 7.86
C MET A 1 7.17 3.42 7.66
N THR A 2 8.42 3.20 7.25
CA THR A 2 9.31 4.29 6.86
C THR A 2 8.82 4.92 5.55
N VAL A 3 9.26 6.14 5.27
CA VAL A 3 8.93 6.85 4.03
C VAL A 3 9.38 6.06 2.80
N GLU A 4 10.54 5.42 2.86
CA GLU A 4 11.12 4.61 1.80
C GLU A 4 10.30 3.36 1.51
N GLU A 5 9.79 2.70 2.56
CA GLU A 5 8.88 1.57 2.41
C GLU A 5 7.55 1.98 1.77
N MET A 6 7.00 3.14 2.19
CA MET A 6 5.78 3.69 1.61
C MET A 6 5.98 4.06 0.13
N LYS A 7 7.10 4.71 -0.22
CA LYS A 7 7.47 4.99 -1.62
C LYS A 7 7.66 3.72 -2.45
N ARG A 8 8.21 2.65 -1.87
CA ARG A 8 8.37 1.37 -2.58
C ARG A 8 7.02 0.72 -2.84
N MET A 9 6.12 0.74 -1.86
CA MET A 9 4.77 0.21 -2.01
C MET A 9 3.94 1.03 -3.00
N ASP A 10 4.01 2.36 -2.94
CA ASP A 10 3.36 3.28 -3.88
C ASP A 10 3.78 2.99 -5.33
N ARG A 11 5.10 2.82 -5.57
CA ARG A 11 5.60 2.43 -6.89
C ARG A 11 5.01 1.11 -7.38
N ARG A 12 4.85 0.10 -6.50
CA ARG A 12 4.20 -1.17 -6.87
C ARG A 12 2.73 -0.97 -7.21
N ILE A 13 1.99 -0.20 -6.41
CA ILE A 13 0.57 0.09 -6.65
C ILE A 13 0.39 0.81 -8.00
N LEU A 14 1.25 1.77 -8.33
CA LEU A 14 1.21 2.51 -9.60
C LEU A 14 1.50 1.65 -10.84
N THR A 15 2.11 0.46 -10.67
CA THR A 15 2.28 -0.50 -11.79
C THR A 15 1.04 -1.33 -12.06
N VAL A 16 0.05 -1.31 -11.15
CA VAL A 16 -1.22 -2.01 -11.34
C VAL A 16 -2.10 -1.18 -12.26
N GLN A 17 -2.58 -1.78 -13.36
CA GLN A 17 -3.58 -1.16 -14.22
C GLN A 17 -4.88 -0.98 -13.45
N ASP A 18 -5.43 0.23 -13.47
CA ASP A 18 -6.67 0.59 -12.76
C ASP A 18 -6.67 0.14 -11.27
N PRO A 19 -5.73 0.66 -10.44
CA PRO A 19 -5.40 0.10 -9.13
C PRO A 19 -6.55 0.13 -8.12
N PHE A 20 -7.48 1.08 -8.27
CA PHE A 20 -8.63 1.22 -7.38
C PHE A 20 -9.95 0.78 -8.02
N GLY A 21 -9.93 0.31 -9.27
CA GLY A 21 -11.04 -0.35 -9.94
C GLY A 21 -10.78 -1.86 -10.09
N SER A 22 -10.63 -2.34 -11.32
CA SER A 22 -10.40 -3.75 -11.64
C SER A 22 -9.10 -4.32 -11.06
N GLY A 23 -8.10 -3.48 -10.79
CA GLY A 23 -6.82 -3.84 -10.17
C GLY A 23 -6.84 -3.92 -8.64
N LEU A 24 -7.96 -3.57 -8.00
CA LEU A 24 -8.06 -3.54 -6.53
C LEU A 24 -7.66 -4.86 -5.83
N PRO A 25 -7.98 -6.06 -6.35
CA PRO A 25 -7.51 -7.31 -5.76
C PRO A 25 -5.98 -7.44 -5.72
N VAL A 26 -5.28 -6.92 -6.74
CA VAL A 26 -3.82 -6.92 -6.79
C VAL A 26 -3.25 -5.93 -5.77
N VAL A 27 -3.85 -4.73 -5.68
CA VAL A 27 -3.48 -3.74 -4.66
C VAL A 27 -3.69 -4.29 -3.26
N ARG A 28 -4.80 -4.98 -3.00
CA ARG A 28 -5.05 -5.66 -1.72
C ARG A 28 -3.96 -6.67 -1.38
N ARG A 29 -3.53 -7.50 -2.33
CA ARG A 29 -2.42 -8.45 -2.13
C ARG A 29 -1.12 -7.74 -1.77
N ILE A 30 -0.82 -6.60 -2.40
CA ILE A 30 0.38 -5.81 -2.07
C ILE A 30 0.34 -5.38 -0.59
N PHE A 31 -0.81 -4.92 -0.09
CA PHE A 31 -0.96 -4.58 1.33
C PHE A 31 -0.83 -5.80 2.25
N GLU A 32 -1.42 -6.94 1.87
CA GLU A 32 -1.33 -8.20 2.63
C GLU A 32 0.12 -8.69 2.74
N GLU A 33 0.89 -8.68 1.65
CA GLU A 33 2.32 -9.06 1.67
C GLU A 33 3.14 -8.17 2.62
N VAL A 34 2.89 -6.85 2.59
CA VAL A 34 3.59 -5.91 3.45
C VAL A 34 3.20 -6.12 4.91
N ALA A 35 1.93 -6.41 5.19
CA ALA A 35 1.44 -6.73 6.52
C ALA A 35 2.11 -8.00 7.08
N VAL A 36 2.18 -9.07 6.28
CA VAL A 36 2.85 -10.33 6.64
C VAL A 36 4.33 -10.10 6.93
N LYS A 37 5.05 -9.39 6.05
CA LYS A 37 6.47 -9.09 6.23
C LYS A 37 6.75 -8.32 7.53
N LYS A 38 5.78 -7.50 7.96
CA LYS A 38 5.90 -6.63 9.12
C LYS A 38 5.26 -7.17 10.38
N GLN A 39 4.57 -8.31 10.31
CA GLN A 39 3.81 -8.90 11.41
C GLN A 39 2.82 -7.89 12.03
N VAL A 40 2.11 -7.14 11.18
CA VAL A 40 1.07 -6.19 11.59
C VAL A 40 -0.24 -6.48 10.89
N ALA A 41 -1.34 -5.89 11.36
CA ALA A 41 -2.62 -5.97 10.67
C ALA A 41 -2.57 -5.25 9.32
N VAL A 42 -3.25 -5.80 8.30
CA VAL A 42 -3.38 -5.17 6.98
C VAL A 42 -4.00 -3.78 7.08
N THR A 43 -4.98 -3.61 7.98
CA THR A 43 -5.63 -2.33 8.25
C THR A 43 -4.65 -1.26 8.72
N ASP A 44 -3.62 -1.62 9.50
CA ASP A 44 -2.58 -0.68 9.92
C ASP A 44 -1.68 -0.26 8.76
N VAL A 45 -1.37 -1.18 7.84
CA VAL A 45 -0.59 -0.86 6.63
C VAL A 45 -1.37 0.10 5.73
N VAL A 46 -2.65 -0.19 5.50
CA VAL A 46 -3.54 0.67 4.70
C VAL A 46 -3.64 2.06 5.33
N ARG A 47 -3.92 2.15 6.64
CA ARG A 47 -4.02 3.43 7.36
C ARG A 47 -2.74 4.26 7.26
N GLN A 48 -1.58 3.63 7.51
CA GLN A 48 -0.28 4.32 7.44
C GLN A 48 0.02 4.81 6.02
N TYR A 49 -0.27 4.00 5.01
CA TYR A 49 -0.08 4.38 3.61
C TYR A 49 -0.97 5.56 3.21
N MET A 50 -2.26 5.50 3.52
CA MET A 50 -3.21 6.56 3.15
C MET A 50 -2.87 7.88 3.85
N ASN A 51 -2.53 7.83 5.15
CA ASN A 51 -2.09 9.02 5.88
C ASN A 51 -0.87 9.68 5.23
N TRP A 52 0.12 8.88 4.83
CA TRP A 52 1.29 9.40 4.11
C TRP A 52 0.94 9.94 2.72
N LYS A 53 0.13 9.20 1.94
CA LYS A 53 -0.25 9.59 0.58
C LYS A 53 -0.99 10.94 0.58
N TRP A 54 -1.93 11.12 1.51
CA TRP A 54 -2.69 12.36 1.65
C TRP A 54 -1.88 13.51 2.25
N SER A 55 -0.88 13.25 3.09
CA SER A 55 0.05 14.30 3.56
C SER A 55 0.93 14.90 2.46
N LYS A 56 0.94 14.28 1.26
CA LYS A 56 1.66 14.74 0.07
C LYS A 56 0.74 15.42 -0.96
N SER A 57 -0.57 15.39 -0.73
CA SER A 57 -1.59 16.02 -1.58
C SER A 57 -1.85 17.46 -1.16
#